data_AF-A0A1W1IHF3-F1
#
_entry.id   AF-A0A1W1IHF3-F1
#
_cell.length_a   1.000
_cell.length_b   1.000
_cell.length_c   1.000
_cell.angle_alpha   90.00
_cell.angle_beta   90.00
_cell.angle_gamma   90.00
#
_symmetry.space_group_name_H-M   'P 1'
#
loop_
_entity.id
_entity.type
_entity.pdbx_description
1 polymer ?
#
loop_
_entity_poly.entity_id
_entity_poly.type
_entity_poly.pdbx_seq_one_letter_code
_entity_poly.pdbx_strand_id
1 'polypeptide(L)'
;MDNETAKNIRESLTADCSQCFGLCCTALNIIASSDFPINKPAGSPCANLQSDYGCKIHANLREKGFKGCTVFDCLGAGQVVSQVTFKGLSWRDDPEIGTKMFQVFPIMEQIHEMIAYAAEALSYELPPALSEKLNMQLNELQSLTKRDADQLLSLDIVMYRFPLNELLSETSNYIRGKLIQKISSIKKAKDYNHERADWIGKKLSGQNLQAVNLRGAYLIAADMRNADLRAVDFIGADLRDADLRGANLSTSMFLTQMQINSAKGDEKTLLPFYIQRPSHWTA
;
A
#
# COMPACT_ATOMS: atom_id res chain seq x y z
N MET A 1 14.29 11.34 14.06
CA MET A 1 12.87 11.71 14.17
C MET A 1 12.25 10.90 15.29
N ASP A 2 11.32 11.47 16.05
CA ASP A 2 10.57 10.73 17.08
C ASP A 2 9.41 9.92 16.47
N ASN A 3 8.88 8.96 17.23
CA ASN A 3 7.85 8.02 16.77
C ASN A 3 6.53 8.71 16.41
N GLU A 4 6.16 9.81 17.08
CA GLU A 4 4.91 10.51 16.82
C GLU A 4 4.98 11.26 15.49
N THR A 5 6.12 11.89 15.20
CA THR A 5 6.36 12.50 13.88
C THR A 5 6.30 11.44 12.77
N ALA A 6 6.89 10.26 12.96
CA ALA A 6 6.83 9.16 11.99
C ALA A 6 5.40 8.66 11.77
N LYS A 7 4.62 8.54 12.86
CA LYS A 7 3.20 8.18 12.83
C LYS A 7 2.38 9.18 12.01
N ASN A 8 2.59 10.47 12.25
CA ASN A 8 1.91 11.55 11.52
C ASN A 8 2.25 11.52 10.01
N ILE A 9 3.51 11.24 9.65
CA ILE A 9 3.88 11.06 8.24
C ILE A 9 3.10 9.89 7.63
N ARG A 10 3.04 8.74 8.32
CA ARG A 10 2.33 7.55 7.81
C ARG A 10 0.84 7.79 7.62
N GLU A 11 0.19 8.47 8.57
CA GLU A 11 -1.24 8.82 8.52
C GLU A 11 -1.54 9.88 7.45
N SER A 12 -0.60 10.78 7.16
CA SER A 12 -0.78 11.83 6.14
C SER A 12 -0.80 11.31 4.70
N LEU A 13 -0.24 10.12 4.45
CA LEU A 13 -0.16 9.50 3.12
C LEU A 13 -1.51 8.90 2.70
N THR A 14 -2.41 9.79 2.31
CA THR A 14 -3.76 9.46 1.83
C THR A 14 -4.02 10.11 0.48
N ALA A 15 -4.80 9.44 -0.36
CA ALA A 15 -5.18 10.00 -1.65
C ALA A 15 -6.21 11.13 -1.48
N ASP A 16 -5.88 12.33 -1.97
CA ASP A 16 -6.84 13.41 -2.17
C ASP A 16 -7.04 13.60 -3.68
N CYS A 17 -8.05 12.92 -4.22
CA CYS A 17 -8.33 12.96 -5.65
C CYS A 17 -8.78 14.35 -6.13
N SER A 18 -9.24 15.25 -5.24
CA SER A 18 -9.63 16.62 -5.62
C SER A 18 -8.43 17.49 -6.02
N GLN A 19 -7.23 17.11 -5.57
CA GLN A 19 -5.97 17.76 -5.89
C GLN A 19 -5.22 17.05 -7.03
N CYS A 20 -5.83 16.06 -7.69
CA CYS A 20 -5.21 15.25 -8.73
C CYS A 20 -5.90 15.47 -10.08
N PHE A 21 -5.17 15.27 -11.19
CA PHE A 21 -5.74 15.28 -12.54
C PHE A 21 -6.29 13.92 -12.99
N GLY A 22 -6.85 13.12 -12.08
CA GLY A 22 -7.45 11.82 -12.42
C GLY A 22 -6.44 10.80 -12.98
N LEU A 23 -5.20 10.82 -12.50
CA LEU A 23 -4.08 10.06 -13.07
C LEU A 23 -4.30 8.55 -13.07
N CYS A 24 -4.88 7.97 -12.02
CA CYS A 24 -5.23 6.54 -12.00
C CYS A 24 -6.26 6.15 -13.08
N CYS A 25 -7.12 7.08 -13.50
CA CYS A 25 -8.12 6.85 -14.54
C CYS A 25 -7.56 7.01 -15.96
N THR A 26 -6.38 7.62 -16.11
CA THR A 26 -5.79 7.95 -17.41
C THR A 26 -4.45 7.24 -17.62
N ALA A 27 -3.47 7.49 -16.74
CA ALA A 27 -2.11 6.99 -16.86
C ALA A 27 -2.02 5.47 -16.85
N LEU A 28 -2.83 4.80 -16.04
CA LEU A 28 -2.77 3.35 -15.85
C LEU A 28 -3.58 2.59 -16.90
N ASN A 29 -3.13 1.39 -17.26
CA ASN A 29 -3.87 0.49 -18.14
C ASN A 29 -5.02 -0.19 -17.38
N ILE A 30 -6.15 -0.41 -18.05
CA ILE A 30 -7.24 -1.27 -17.57
C ILE A 30 -7.44 -2.40 -18.58
N ILE A 31 -7.47 -3.63 -18.08
CA ILE A 31 -7.78 -4.82 -18.87
C ILE A 31 -9.09 -5.39 -18.35
N ALA A 32 -9.98 -5.75 -19.27
CA ALA A 32 -11.26 -6.35 -18.94
C ALA A 32 -11.04 -7.64 -18.12
N SER A 33 -11.66 -7.71 -16.95
CA SER A 33 -11.48 -8.80 -15.97
C SER A 33 -12.66 -8.83 -14.98
N SER A 34 -12.56 -9.62 -13.92
CA SER A 34 -13.52 -9.55 -12.80
C SER A 34 -13.51 -8.19 -12.08
N ASP A 35 -12.44 -7.41 -12.22
CA ASP A 35 -12.29 -6.12 -11.55
C ASP A 35 -12.68 -4.92 -12.43
N PHE A 36 -12.84 -5.13 -13.75
CA PHE A 36 -13.12 -4.09 -14.74
C PHE A 36 -13.93 -4.58 -15.94
N PRO A 37 -14.95 -3.84 -16.39
CA PRO A 37 -15.79 -4.25 -17.52
C PRO A 37 -15.25 -3.85 -18.90
N ILE A 38 -14.13 -3.13 -18.96
CA ILE A 38 -13.61 -2.50 -20.18
C ILE A 38 -12.11 -2.75 -20.35
N ASN A 39 -11.64 -2.61 -21.59
CA ASN A 39 -10.23 -2.39 -21.88
C ASN A 39 -9.99 -0.88 -22.07
N LYS A 40 -8.88 -0.37 -21.54
CA LYS A 40 -8.46 1.03 -21.69
C LYS A 40 -6.93 1.10 -21.63
N PRO A 41 -6.23 1.42 -22.72
CA PRO A 41 -4.77 1.51 -22.69
C PRO A 41 -4.29 2.59 -21.71
N ALA A 42 -3.04 2.45 -21.26
CA ALA A 42 -2.35 3.48 -20.49
C ALA A 42 -2.29 4.79 -21.28
N GLY A 43 -2.41 5.93 -20.59
CA GLY A 43 -2.45 7.27 -21.18
C GLY A 43 -3.77 7.67 -21.83
N SER A 44 -4.71 6.75 -22.03
CA SER A 44 -6.07 7.07 -22.51
C SER A 44 -7.04 7.30 -21.35
N PRO A 45 -7.82 8.40 -21.33
CA PRO A 45 -8.78 8.65 -20.26
C PRO A 45 -9.89 7.60 -20.18
N CYS A 46 -10.29 7.24 -18.96
CA CYS A 46 -11.47 6.39 -18.74
C CYS A 46 -12.73 7.10 -19.24
N ALA A 47 -13.67 6.36 -19.85
CA ALA A 47 -14.95 6.90 -20.34
C ALA A 47 -15.86 7.48 -19.23
N ASN A 48 -15.51 7.25 -17.95
CA ASN A 48 -16.20 7.80 -16.79
C ASN A 48 -15.52 9.06 -16.23
N LEU A 49 -14.33 9.43 -16.73
CA LEU A 49 -13.60 10.61 -16.30
C LEU A 49 -14.25 11.88 -16.85
N GLN A 50 -14.59 12.81 -15.96
CA GLN A 50 -15.29 14.06 -16.28
C GLN A 50 -14.31 15.19 -16.62
N SER A 51 -14.85 16.35 -16.97
CA SER A 51 -14.06 17.56 -17.30
C SER A 51 -13.22 18.08 -16.15
N ASP A 52 -13.70 17.88 -14.92
CA ASP A 52 -13.10 18.28 -13.65
C ASP A 52 -12.21 17.17 -13.03
N TYR A 53 -11.86 16.15 -13.81
CA TYR A 53 -11.11 14.96 -13.36
C TYR A 53 -11.83 14.06 -12.35
N GLY A 54 -13.09 14.36 -12.03
CA GLY A 54 -13.96 13.49 -11.24
C GLY A 54 -14.39 12.24 -12.01
N CYS A 55 -14.90 11.23 -11.28
CA CYS A 55 -15.49 10.04 -11.88
C CYS A 55 -17.02 10.10 -11.78
N LYS A 56 -17.71 10.09 -12.94
CA LYS A 56 -19.17 10.24 -13.02
C LYS A 56 -19.96 9.12 -12.31
N ILE A 57 -19.31 7.99 -12.03
CA ILE A 57 -19.90 6.83 -11.36
C ILE A 57 -19.21 6.51 -10.03
N HIS A 58 -18.45 7.44 -9.44
CA HIS A 58 -17.59 7.18 -8.27
C HIS A 58 -18.34 6.46 -7.14
N ALA A 59 -19.56 6.92 -6.82
CA ALA A 59 -20.40 6.34 -5.76
C ALA A 59 -20.81 4.88 -6.03
N ASN A 60 -20.84 4.45 -7.29
CA ASN A 60 -21.40 3.16 -7.73
C ASN A 60 -20.37 2.28 -8.45
N LEU A 61 -19.06 2.53 -8.23
CA LEU A 61 -17.98 1.85 -8.98
C LEU A 61 -18.08 0.32 -8.88
N ARG A 62 -18.30 -0.24 -7.68
CA ARG A 62 -18.40 -1.69 -7.50
C ARG A 62 -19.59 -2.30 -8.22
N GLU A 63 -20.77 -1.68 -8.11
CA GLU A 63 -22.02 -2.11 -8.77
C GLU A 63 -21.92 -2.04 -10.28
N LYS A 64 -21.14 -1.09 -10.81
CA LYS A 64 -20.86 -0.92 -12.24
C LYS A 64 -19.67 -1.78 -12.73
N GLY A 65 -19.12 -2.65 -11.88
CA GLY A 65 -18.06 -3.59 -12.25
C GLY A 65 -16.64 -3.03 -12.19
N PHE A 66 -16.42 -1.83 -11.67
CA PHE A 66 -15.10 -1.19 -11.49
C PHE A 66 -14.53 -1.46 -10.09
N LYS A 67 -14.55 -2.72 -9.63
CA LYS A 67 -14.00 -3.11 -8.31
C LYS A 67 -12.53 -2.67 -8.20
N GLY A 68 -11.74 -2.81 -9.26
CA GLY A 68 -10.33 -2.41 -9.27
C GLY A 68 -10.10 -0.93 -8.93
N CYS A 69 -10.97 -0.02 -9.40
CA CYS A 69 -10.91 1.40 -9.02
C CYS A 69 -11.12 1.63 -7.52
N THR A 70 -11.91 0.79 -6.86
CA THR A 70 -12.16 0.89 -5.41
C THR A 70 -11.14 0.16 -4.56
N VAL A 71 -10.25 -0.60 -5.19
CA VAL A 71 -9.13 -1.27 -4.54
C VAL A 71 -7.90 -0.37 -4.55
N PHE A 72 -7.62 0.25 -5.70
CA PHE A 72 -6.46 1.09 -5.92
C PHE A 72 -6.39 2.28 -4.96
N ASP A 73 -5.20 2.53 -4.41
CA ASP A 73 -4.88 3.69 -3.57
C ASP A 73 -3.43 4.10 -3.86
N CYS A 74 -3.21 5.36 -4.25
CA CYS A 74 -1.87 5.85 -4.63
C CYS A 74 -1.10 6.50 -3.47
N LEU A 75 -1.60 6.41 -2.24
CA LEU A 75 -0.99 7.00 -1.03
C LEU A 75 -0.66 8.49 -1.18
N GLY A 76 -1.44 9.19 -1.99
CA GLY A 76 -1.28 10.61 -2.26
C GLY A 76 -0.33 11.00 -3.40
N ALA A 77 0.25 10.03 -4.11
CA ALA A 77 1.19 10.30 -5.20
C ALA A 77 0.55 11.15 -6.32
N GLY A 78 -0.74 10.93 -6.61
CA GLY A 78 -1.43 11.65 -7.67
C GLY A 78 -1.51 13.16 -7.46
N GLN A 79 -1.79 13.61 -6.22
CA GLN A 79 -1.81 15.03 -5.92
C GLN A 79 -0.40 15.65 -5.92
N VAL A 80 0.63 14.90 -5.51
CA VAL A 80 2.02 15.39 -5.57
C VAL A 80 2.45 15.59 -7.01
N VAL A 81 2.18 14.62 -7.90
CA VAL A 81 2.50 14.78 -9.32
C VAL A 81 1.77 16.00 -9.90
N SER A 82 0.48 16.13 -9.64
CA SER A 82 -0.36 17.20 -10.21
C SER A 82 0.04 18.58 -9.71
N GLN A 83 0.17 18.75 -8.38
CA GLN A 83 0.34 20.06 -7.75
C GLN A 83 1.80 20.45 -7.54
N VAL A 84 2.67 19.49 -7.26
CA VAL A 84 4.08 19.77 -6.93
C VAL A 84 4.96 19.60 -8.16
N THR A 85 4.97 18.42 -8.78
CA THR A 85 5.87 18.14 -9.91
C THR A 85 5.52 18.97 -11.15
N PHE A 86 4.23 19.06 -11.49
CA PHE A 86 3.74 19.81 -12.65
C PHE A 86 3.12 21.17 -12.30
N LYS A 87 3.19 21.60 -11.03
CA LYS A 87 2.81 22.95 -10.59
C LYS A 87 1.38 23.37 -11.00
N GLY A 88 0.45 22.42 -11.02
CA GLY A 88 -0.94 22.65 -11.40
C GLY A 88 -1.21 22.71 -12.90
N LEU A 89 -0.23 22.44 -13.76
CA LEU A 89 -0.43 22.32 -15.21
C LEU A 89 -1.03 20.95 -15.54
N SER A 90 -2.15 20.91 -16.26
CA SER A 90 -2.84 19.66 -16.57
C SER A 90 -2.30 18.97 -17.83
N TRP A 91 -2.37 17.64 -17.83
CA TRP A 91 -2.16 16.81 -19.02
C TRP A 91 -3.14 17.10 -20.16
N ARG A 92 -4.24 17.81 -19.91
CA ARG A 92 -5.21 18.23 -20.94
C ARG A 92 -4.78 19.48 -21.69
N ASP A 93 -3.97 20.32 -21.06
CA ASP A 93 -3.56 21.61 -21.63
C ASP A 93 -2.43 21.41 -22.64
N ASP A 94 -1.60 20.38 -22.43
CA ASP A 94 -0.45 20.05 -23.27
C ASP A 94 -0.22 18.52 -23.35
N PRO A 95 -0.28 17.91 -24.55
CA PRO A 95 -0.04 16.48 -24.75
C PRO A 95 1.36 15.98 -24.34
N GLU A 96 2.41 16.80 -24.48
CA GLU A 96 3.77 16.43 -24.07
C GLU A 96 3.87 16.37 -22.54
N ILE A 97 3.29 17.36 -21.86
CA ILE A 97 3.14 17.35 -20.39
C ILE A 97 2.38 16.10 -19.96
N GLY A 98 1.29 15.76 -20.66
CA GLY A 98 0.48 14.59 -20.33
C GLY A 98 1.25 13.28 -20.41
N THR A 99 2.00 13.06 -21.48
CA THR A 99 2.84 11.86 -21.63
C THR A 99 3.84 11.73 -20.48
N LYS A 100 4.53 12.82 -20.16
CA LYS A 100 5.53 12.87 -19.10
C LYS A 100 4.91 12.64 -17.72
N MET A 101 3.76 13.26 -17.46
CA MET A 101 3.00 13.12 -16.23
C MET A 101 2.55 11.67 -15.97
N PHE A 102 2.08 10.98 -17.02
CA PHE A 102 1.66 9.58 -16.91
C PHE A 102 2.83 8.63 -16.62
N GLN A 103 4.03 8.94 -17.11
CA GLN A 103 5.24 8.16 -16.81
C GLN A 103 5.78 8.43 -15.40
N VAL A 104 5.68 9.67 -14.91
CA VAL A 104 6.10 10.04 -13.55
C VAL A 104 5.19 9.43 -12.48
N PHE A 105 3.88 9.31 -12.74
CA PHE A 105 2.92 8.88 -11.75
C PHE A 105 3.23 7.52 -11.07
N PRO A 106 3.53 6.43 -11.81
CA PRO A 106 3.92 5.16 -11.19
C PRO A 106 5.25 5.20 -10.42
N ILE A 107 6.15 6.14 -10.75
CA ILE A 107 7.39 6.35 -10.01
C ILE A 107 7.07 7.00 -8.65
N MET A 108 6.23 8.04 -8.66
CA MET A 108 5.82 8.71 -7.44
C MET A 108 5.00 7.79 -6.52
N GLU A 109 4.15 6.93 -7.09
CA GLU A 109 3.42 5.89 -6.34
C GLU A 109 4.38 4.98 -5.56
N GLN A 110 5.42 4.46 -6.23
CA GLN A 110 6.45 3.64 -5.58
C GLN A 110 7.22 4.40 -4.51
N ILE A 111 7.54 5.68 -4.73
CA ILE A 111 8.19 6.52 -3.71
C ILE A 111 7.28 6.68 -2.49
N HIS A 112 6.00 6.98 -2.69
CA HIS A 112 5.03 7.14 -1.60
C HIS A 112 4.82 5.85 -0.81
N GLU A 113 4.77 4.70 -1.48
CA GLU A 113 4.71 3.39 -0.81
C GLU A 113 5.95 3.14 0.06
N MET A 114 7.14 3.44 -0.46
CA MET A 114 8.39 3.34 0.31
C MET A 114 8.43 4.30 1.51
N ILE A 115 7.95 5.54 1.36
CA ILE A 115 7.81 6.49 2.47
C ILE A 115 6.85 5.93 3.51
N ALA A 116 5.71 5.35 3.10
CA ALA A 116 4.75 4.76 4.01
C ALA A 116 5.40 3.64 4.85
N TYR A 117 6.11 2.70 4.21
CA TYR A 117 6.79 1.63 4.94
C TYR A 117 7.88 2.15 5.89
N ALA A 118 8.70 3.10 5.44
CA ALA A 118 9.77 3.66 6.27
C ALA A 118 9.21 4.45 7.47
N ALA A 119 8.16 5.25 7.26
CA ALA A 119 7.48 5.99 8.32
C ALA A 119 6.79 5.06 9.31
N GLU A 120 6.13 4.01 8.83
CA GLU A 120 5.56 2.98 9.71
C GLU A 120 6.64 2.29 10.54
N ALA A 121 7.76 1.87 9.93
CA ALA A 121 8.87 1.24 10.64
C ALA A 121 9.39 2.13 11.79
N LEU A 122 9.55 3.43 11.52
CA LEU A 122 9.99 4.42 12.51
C LEU A 122 8.96 4.75 13.59
N SER A 123 7.69 4.34 13.43
CA SER A 123 6.68 4.48 14.49
C SER A 123 6.85 3.45 15.62
N TYR A 124 7.61 2.37 15.38
CA TYR A 124 7.88 1.32 16.35
C TYR A 124 9.09 1.65 17.26
N GLU A 125 9.18 0.97 18.40
CA GLU A 125 10.38 1.02 19.25
C GLU A 125 11.49 0.13 18.65
N LEU A 126 12.49 0.76 18.02
CA LEU A 126 13.59 0.09 17.32
C LEU A 126 14.98 0.41 17.93
N PRO A 127 16.01 -0.42 17.68
CA PRO A 127 17.37 -0.11 18.06
C PRO A 127 17.85 1.20 17.41
N PRO A 128 18.61 2.07 18.12
CA PRO A 128 19.03 3.37 17.59
C PRO A 128 19.70 3.31 16.21
N ALA A 129 20.58 2.32 15.98
CA ALA A 129 21.27 2.17 14.70
C ALA A 129 20.33 1.83 13.53
N LEU A 130 19.26 1.07 13.77
CA LEU A 130 18.26 0.76 12.74
C LEU A 130 17.38 1.98 12.47
N SER A 131 16.94 2.66 13.54
CA SER A 131 16.17 3.91 13.43
C SER A 131 16.93 4.99 12.67
N GLU A 132 18.24 5.13 12.88
CA GLU A 132 19.07 6.11 12.16
C GLU A 132 19.10 5.82 10.65
N LYS A 133 19.32 4.57 10.25
CA LYS A 133 19.30 4.17 8.83
C LYS A 133 17.94 4.39 8.17
N LEU A 134 16.86 4.01 8.84
CA LEU A 134 15.49 4.25 8.34
C LEU A 134 15.19 5.75 8.21
N ASN A 135 15.64 6.57 9.16
CA ASN A 135 15.49 8.03 9.08
C ASN A 135 16.22 8.60 7.86
N MET A 136 17.45 8.15 7.58
CA MET A 136 18.19 8.59 6.39
C MET A 136 17.44 8.22 5.10
N GLN A 137 16.95 6.99 5.00
CA GLN A 137 16.16 6.53 3.85
C GLN A 137 14.85 7.32 3.69
N LEU A 138 14.12 7.55 4.79
CA LEU A 138 12.87 8.33 4.75
C LEU A 138 13.12 9.76 4.27
N ASN A 139 14.15 10.44 4.80
CA ASN A 139 14.50 11.80 4.38
C ASN A 139 14.89 11.86 2.89
N GLU A 140 15.64 10.87 2.42
CA GLU A 140 16.03 10.76 1.03
C GLU A 140 14.79 10.58 0.13
N LEU A 141 13.89 9.65 0.46
CA LEU A 141 12.65 9.42 -0.27
C LEU A 141 11.74 10.67 -0.29
N GLN A 142 11.59 11.37 0.84
CA GLN A 142 10.84 12.63 0.90
C GLN A 142 11.47 13.71 0.02
N SER A 143 12.79 13.74 -0.12
CA SER A 143 13.46 14.66 -1.04
C SER A 143 13.15 14.36 -2.51
N LEU A 144 12.97 13.07 -2.87
CA LEU A 144 12.61 12.66 -4.23
C LEU A 144 11.25 13.22 -4.66
N THR A 145 10.28 13.31 -3.73
CA THR A 145 8.93 13.84 -4.03
C THR A 145 8.92 15.30 -4.52
N LYS A 146 10.03 16.03 -4.31
CA LYS A 146 10.19 17.44 -4.66
C LYS A 146 10.97 17.66 -5.95
N ARG A 147 11.45 16.59 -6.59
CA ARG A 147 12.22 16.65 -7.85
C ARG A 147 11.32 16.96 -9.03
N ASP A 148 11.93 17.51 -10.08
CA ASP A 148 11.23 17.72 -11.34
C ASP A 148 10.99 16.40 -12.10
N ALA A 149 10.18 16.48 -13.16
CA ALA A 149 9.80 15.31 -13.95
C ALA A 149 11.00 14.59 -14.61
N ASP A 150 11.99 15.33 -15.12
CA ASP A 150 13.16 14.74 -15.80
C ASP A 150 14.08 14.00 -14.81
N GLN A 151 14.25 14.59 -13.63
CA GLN A 151 14.98 13.96 -12.53
C GLN A 151 14.28 12.71 -12.00
N LEU A 152 12.94 12.70 -11.96
CA LEU A 152 12.16 11.53 -11.55
C LEU A 152 12.23 10.41 -12.59
N LEU A 153 12.12 10.74 -13.89
CA LEU A 153 12.18 9.76 -14.97
C LEU A 153 13.57 9.14 -15.16
N SER A 154 14.63 9.81 -14.70
CA SER A 154 15.99 9.29 -14.72
C SER A 154 16.36 8.49 -13.46
N LEU A 155 15.45 8.34 -12.50
CA LEU A 155 15.70 7.55 -11.29
C LEU A 155 15.81 6.06 -11.61
N ASP A 156 16.86 5.45 -11.09
CA ASP A 156 16.85 4.01 -10.86
C ASP A 156 16.18 3.74 -9.51
N ILE A 157 14.87 3.52 -9.55
CA ILE A 157 14.06 3.26 -8.34
C ILE A 157 14.50 1.99 -7.59
N VAL A 158 15.17 1.06 -8.28
CA VAL A 158 15.68 -0.19 -7.70
C VAL A 158 16.74 0.10 -6.64
N MET A 159 17.56 1.13 -6.85
CA MET A 159 18.63 1.55 -5.93
C MET A 159 18.12 2.07 -4.58
N TYR A 160 16.86 2.52 -4.51
CA TYR A 160 16.21 2.96 -3.28
C TYR A 160 15.45 1.81 -2.60
N ARG A 161 14.78 0.99 -3.41
CA ARG A 161 13.94 -0.11 -2.92
C ARG A 161 14.73 -1.23 -2.25
N PHE A 162 15.89 -1.61 -2.80
CA PHE A 162 16.69 -2.70 -2.23
C PHE A 162 17.19 -2.39 -0.81
N PRO A 163 17.91 -1.28 -0.56
CA PRO A 163 18.37 -0.94 0.79
C PRO A 163 17.22 -0.79 1.78
N LEU A 164 16.13 -0.13 1.37
CA LEU A 164 14.96 -0.01 2.24
C LEU A 164 14.36 -1.38 2.58
N ASN A 165 14.21 -2.27 1.61
CA ASN A 165 13.65 -3.61 1.84
C ASN A 165 14.48 -4.44 2.85
N GLU A 166 15.81 -4.28 2.86
CA GLU A 166 16.68 -4.88 3.88
C GLU A 166 16.37 -4.33 5.28
N LEU A 167 16.25 -3.01 5.42
CA LEU A 167 15.91 -2.38 6.70
C LEU A 167 14.50 -2.75 7.20
N LEU A 168 13.53 -2.87 6.28
CA LEU A 168 12.17 -3.30 6.62
C LEU A 168 12.15 -4.78 7.07
N SER A 169 12.97 -5.61 6.44
CA SER A 169 13.14 -7.01 6.86
C SER A 169 13.81 -7.12 8.23
N GLU A 170 14.82 -6.29 8.51
CA GLU A 170 15.47 -6.21 9.82
C GLU A 170 14.48 -5.73 10.90
N THR A 171 13.67 -4.73 10.58
CA THR A 171 12.59 -4.19 11.44
C THR A 171 11.58 -5.28 11.80
N SER A 172 11.06 -5.97 10.79
CA SER A 172 10.11 -7.08 10.94
C SER A 172 10.68 -8.18 11.83
N ASN A 173 11.92 -8.60 11.57
CA ASN A 173 12.60 -9.64 12.35
C ASN A 173 12.81 -9.22 13.81
N TYR A 174 13.16 -7.96 14.07
CA TYR A 174 13.35 -7.45 15.42
C TYR A 174 12.06 -7.47 16.24
N ILE A 175 10.96 -6.92 15.69
CA ILE A 175 9.66 -6.85 16.35
C ILE A 175 9.13 -8.27 16.61
N ARG A 176 9.15 -9.11 15.58
CA ARG A 176 8.65 -10.49 15.65
C ARG A 176 9.49 -11.35 16.57
N GLY A 177 10.81 -11.19 16.57
CA GLY A 177 11.73 -11.91 17.45
C GLY A 177 11.41 -11.72 18.93
N LYS A 178 11.13 -10.46 19.34
CA LYS A 178 10.69 -10.15 20.70
C LYS A 178 9.38 -10.85 21.07
N LEU A 179 8.42 -10.92 20.15
CA LEU A 179 7.13 -11.55 20.40
C LEU A 179 7.24 -13.09 20.44
N ILE A 180 7.96 -13.70 19.48
CA ILE A 180 8.17 -15.15 19.40
C ILE A 180 8.78 -15.68 20.71
N GLN A 181 9.78 -14.98 21.26
CA GLN A 181 10.39 -15.33 22.55
C GLN A 181 9.40 -15.30 23.72
N LYS A 182 8.38 -14.43 23.68
CA LYS A 182 7.34 -14.34 24.72
C LYS A 182 6.25 -15.40 24.56
N ILE A 183 5.86 -15.73 23.32
CA ILE A 183 4.72 -16.61 23.05
C ILE A 183 5.09 -18.09 22.91
N SER A 184 6.37 -18.43 22.71
CA SER A 184 6.79 -19.82 22.52
C SER A 184 8.22 -20.08 22.97
N SER A 185 8.39 -21.03 23.88
CA SER A 185 9.70 -21.58 24.28
C SER A 185 10.19 -22.73 23.39
N ILE A 186 9.33 -23.27 22.51
CA ILE A 186 9.60 -24.51 21.76
C ILE A 186 9.86 -24.25 20.27
N LYS A 187 9.05 -23.40 19.62
CA LYS A 187 9.17 -23.09 18.19
C LYS A 187 10.31 -22.11 17.93
N LYS A 188 11.05 -22.36 16.85
CA LYS A 188 12.16 -21.51 16.38
C LYS A 188 11.62 -20.42 15.43
N ALA A 189 12.34 -19.32 15.27
CA ALA A 189 11.94 -18.22 14.38
C ALA A 189 11.66 -18.67 12.93
N LYS A 190 12.39 -19.67 12.44
CA LYS A 190 12.16 -20.27 11.11
C LYS A 190 10.76 -20.89 10.94
N ASP A 191 10.15 -21.36 12.03
CA ASP A 191 8.84 -22.03 11.99
C ASP A 191 7.70 -21.01 11.80
N TYR A 192 8.02 -19.71 11.93
CA TYR A 192 7.13 -18.59 11.65
C TYR A 192 7.44 -17.95 10.29
N ASN A 193 8.36 -18.50 9.49
CA ASN A 193 8.71 -17.94 8.19
C ASN A 193 7.91 -18.62 7.07
N HIS A 194 6.98 -17.90 6.47
CA HIS A 194 6.16 -18.30 5.33
C HIS A 194 6.22 -17.27 4.20
N GLU A 195 7.39 -16.64 4.03
CA GLU A 195 7.65 -15.77 2.88
C GLU A 195 7.37 -16.50 1.56
N ARG A 196 6.65 -15.84 0.65
CA ARG A 196 6.23 -16.37 -0.66
C ARG A 196 5.45 -17.69 -0.60
N ALA A 197 4.84 -18.01 0.54
CA ALA A 197 4.04 -19.22 0.65
C ALA A 197 2.79 -19.13 -0.25
N ASP A 198 2.45 -20.25 -0.88
CA ASP A 198 1.18 -20.41 -1.58
C ASP A 198 0.11 -20.93 -0.60
N TRP A 199 -0.70 -20.00 -0.10
CA TRP A 199 -1.81 -20.24 0.82
C TRP A 199 -3.15 -19.87 0.18
N ILE A 200 -3.25 -19.95 -1.14
CA ILE A 200 -4.50 -19.69 -1.87
C ILE A 200 -5.60 -20.62 -1.35
N GLY A 201 -6.74 -20.05 -0.96
CA GLY A 201 -7.90 -20.79 -0.45
C GLY A 201 -7.67 -21.51 0.89
N LYS A 202 -6.54 -21.29 1.57
CA LYS A 202 -6.20 -22.03 2.80
C LYS A 202 -7.17 -21.72 3.92
N LYS A 203 -7.59 -22.76 4.65
CA LYS A 203 -8.50 -22.65 5.81
C LYS A 203 -7.68 -22.36 7.08
N LEU A 204 -7.69 -21.11 7.50
CA LEU A 204 -6.93 -20.56 8.64
C LEU A 204 -7.84 -19.88 9.68
N SER A 205 -9.16 -20.10 9.62
CA SER A 205 -10.09 -19.48 10.55
C SER A 205 -9.76 -19.84 12.00
N GLY A 206 -9.76 -18.82 12.87
CA GLY A 206 -9.47 -18.94 14.30
C GLY A 206 -8.01 -19.26 14.64
N GLN A 207 -7.12 -19.32 13.65
CA GLN A 207 -5.72 -19.67 13.89
C GLN A 207 -4.96 -18.51 14.56
N ASN A 208 -4.04 -18.87 15.47
CA ASN A 208 -3.04 -17.94 15.96
C ASN A 208 -1.87 -17.88 14.97
N LEU A 209 -1.79 -16.80 14.22
CA LEU A 209 -0.76 -16.52 13.22
C LEU A 209 0.14 -15.35 13.66
N GLN A 210 0.17 -15.03 14.95
CA GLN A 210 1.00 -13.94 15.46
C GLN A 210 2.47 -14.11 15.04
N ALA A 211 3.11 -13.00 14.69
CA ALA A 211 4.51 -12.95 14.29
C ALA A 211 4.90 -13.85 13.09
N VAL A 212 3.96 -14.23 12.23
CA VAL A 212 4.29 -14.95 10.99
C VAL A 212 4.85 -14.00 9.92
N ASN A 213 5.81 -14.48 9.13
CA ASN A 213 6.30 -13.81 7.93
C ASN A 213 5.39 -14.19 6.77
N LEU A 214 4.64 -13.25 6.21
CA LEU A 214 3.85 -13.47 5.00
C LEU A 214 4.29 -12.57 3.85
N ARG A 215 5.53 -12.07 3.89
CA ARG A 215 6.10 -11.28 2.80
C ARG A 215 5.95 -12.02 1.47
N GLY A 216 5.34 -11.38 0.47
CA GLY A 216 5.13 -11.96 -0.86
C GLY A 216 4.22 -13.20 -0.89
N ALA A 217 3.54 -13.57 0.19
CA ALA A 217 2.69 -14.76 0.22
C ALA A 217 1.42 -14.58 -0.64
N TYR A 218 0.97 -15.65 -1.28
CA TYR A 218 -0.29 -15.67 -2.01
C TYR A 218 -1.41 -16.15 -1.07
N LEU A 219 -2.29 -15.23 -0.67
CA LEU A 219 -3.38 -15.48 0.28
C LEU A 219 -4.76 -15.33 -0.39
N ILE A 220 -4.79 -15.41 -1.72
CA ILE A 220 -6.01 -15.21 -2.52
C ILE A 220 -7.10 -16.15 -2.02
N ALA A 221 -8.25 -15.59 -1.65
CA ALA A 221 -9.39 -16.32 -1.10
C ALA A 221 -9.09 -17.19 0.14
N ALA A 222 -7.99 -16.96 0.86
CA ALA A 222 -7.71 -17.65 2.12
C ALA A 222 -8.77 -17.29 3.19
N ASP A 223 -9.22 -18.28 3.96
CA ASP A 223 -10.16 -18.07 5.06
C ASP A 223 -9.38 -17.80 6.35
N MET A 224 -9.22 -16.53 6.72
CA MET A 224 -8.52 -16.08 7.94
C MET A 224 -9.50 -15.48 8.96
N ARG A 225 -10.79 -15.86 8.91
CA ARG A 225 -11.82 -15.34 9.82
C ARG A 225 -11.46 -15.58 11.28
N ASN A 226 -11.58 -14.58 12.13
CA ASN A 226 -11.23 -14.65 13.55
C ASN A 226 -9.77 -15.05 13.83
N ALA A 227 -8.88 -14.98 12.84
CA ALA A 227 -7.46 -15.26 13.06
C ALA A 227 -6.78 -14.12 13.83
N ASP A 228 -5.77 -14.47 14.61
CA ASP A 228 -4.89 -13.49 15.26
C ASP A 228 -3.67 -13.23 14.37
N LEU A 229 -3.63 -12.05 13.73
CA LEU A 229 -2.63 -11.64 12.75
C LEU A 229 -1.72 -10.52 13.29
N ARG A 230 -1.69 -10.32 14.61
CA ARG A 230 -0.83 -9.31 15.24
C ARG A 230 0.65 -9.58 14.95
N ALA A 231 1.40 -8.51 14.66
CA ALA A 231 2.82 -8.55 14.28
C ALA A 231 3.15 -9.42 13.06
N VAL A 232 2.18 -9.72 12.19
CA VAL A 232 2.44 -10.36 10.88
C VAL A 232 3.03 -9.34 9.91
N ASP A 233 4.03 -9.75 9.14
CA ASP A 233 4.59 -8.94 8.05
C ASP A 233 3.89 -9.25 6.73
N PHE A 234 3.25 -8.24 6.13
CA PHE A 234 2.46 -8.36 4.90
C PHE A 234 3.10 -7.72 3.66
N ILE A 235 4.36 -7.29 3.68
CA ILE A 235 4.95 -6.63 2.50
C ILE A 235 4.81 -7.52 1.26
N GLY A 236 4.12 -7.01 0.23
CA GLY A 236 3.92 -7.70 -1.03
C GLY A 236 3.00 -8.93 -0.97
N ALA A 237 2.33 -9.19 0.15
CA ALA A 237 1.35 -10.27 0.23
C ALA A 237 0.12 -9.96 -0.63
N ASP A 238 -0.42 -10.98 -1.31
CA ASP A 238 -1.64 -10.85 -2.12
C ASP A 238 -2.86 -11.29 -1.32
N LEU A 239 -3.66 -10.31 -0.87
CA LEU A 239 -4.86 -10.51 -0.04
C LEU A 239 -6.17 -10.51 -0.85
N ARG A 240 -6.12 -10.59 -2.19
CA ARG A 240 -7.34 -10.52 -3.01
C ARG A 240 -8.38 -11.56 -2.57
N ASP A 241 -9.55 -11.08 -2.20
CA ASP A 241 -10.69 -11.85 -1.71
C ASP A 241 -10.43 -12.73 -0.47
N ALA A 242 -9.30 -12.54 0.23
CA ALA A 242 -9.03 -13.15 1.53
C ALA A 242 -10.09 -12.73 2.55
N ASP A 243 -10.53 -13.66 3.40
CA ASP A 243 -11.58 -13.43 4.39
C ASP A 243 -10.98 -13.13 5.77
N LEU A 244 -11.00 -11.85 6.15
CA LEU A 244 -10.45 -11.28 7.39
C LEU A 244 -11.55 -10.91 8.40
N ARG A 245 -12.80 -11.35 8.20
CA ARG A 245 -13.92 -11.03 9.11
C ARG A 245 -13.62 -11.48 10.54
N GLY A 246 -13.76 -10.56 11.50
CA GLY A 246 -13.39 -10.76 12.90
C GLY A 246 -11.90 -10.99 13.19
N ALA A 247 -11.01 -10.93 12.19
CA ALA A 247 -9.58 -11.10 12.40
C ALA A 247 -8.95 -9.89 13.11
N ASN A 248 -7.87 -10.14 13.86
CA ASN A 248 -7.13 -9.09 14.54
C ASN A 248 -5.83 -8.75 13.80
N LEU A 249 -5.83 -7.64 13.04
CA LEU A 249 -4.66 -7.08 12.36
C LEU A 249 -4.12 -5.82 13.04
N SER A 250 -4.53 -5.50 14.27
CA SER A 250 -4.30 -4.18 14.90
C SER A 250 -2.82 -3.77 14.98
N THR A 251 -1.90 -4.74 14.97
CA THR A 251 -0.45 -4.53 14.95
C THR A 251 0.25 -5.31 13.84
N SER A 252 -0.48 -5.72 12.80
CA SER A 252 0.14 -6.21 11.58
C SER A 252 0.99 -5.12 10.96
N MET A 253 2.12 -5.50 10.38
CA MET A 253 3.12 -4.58 9.85
C MET A 253 3.01 -4.48 8.33
N PHE A 254 3.21 -3.27 7.84
CA PHE A 254 3.41 -2.94 6.43
C PHE A 254 2.25 -3.35 5.53
N LEU A 255 1.02 -3.15 6.01
CA LEU A 255 -0.17 -3.27 5.19
C LEU A 255 -0.36 -2.01 4.35
N THR A 256 -0.84 -2.19 3.12
CA THR A 256 -1.32 -1.08 2.29
C THR A 256 -2.84 -1.00 2.31
N GLN A 257 -3.37 0.21 2.05
CA GLN A 257 -4.81 0.39 1.88
C GLN A 257 -5.36 -0.49 0.76
N MET A 258 -4.58 -0.68 -0.32
CA MET A 258 -4.94 -1.56 -1.44
C MET A 258 -5.14 -3.01 -1.02
N GLN A 259 -4.21 -3.56 -0.23
CA GLN A 259 -4.31 -4.93 0.27
C GLN A 259 -5.62 -5.13 1.05
N ILE A 260 -5.97 -4.18 1.92
CA ILE A 260 -7.18 -4.23 2.73
C ILE A 260 -8.45 -3.99 1.91
N ASN A 261 -8.44 -3.06 0.95
CA ASN A 261 -9.57 -2.81 0.04
C ASN A 261 -9.91 -4.03 -0.84
N SER A 262 -8.91 -4.89 -1.11
CA SER A 262 -9.05 -6.10 -1.92
C SER A 262 -9.57 -7.32 -1.14
N ALA A 263 -9.47 -7.28 0.19
CA ALA A 263 -9.90 -8.33 1.09
C ALA A 263 -11.36 -8.13 1.55
N LYS A 264 -11.91 -9.14 2.22
CA LYS A 264 -13.22 -9.11 2.87
C LYS A 264 -13.01 -8.95 4.37
N GLY A 265 -13.69 -7.99 4.97
CA GLY A 265 -13.71 -7.82 6.42
C GLY A 265 -15.08 -7.32 6.85
N ASP A 266 -15.21 -7.09 8.16
CA ASP A 266 -16.44 -6.64 8.79
C ASP A 266 -16.11 -5.63 9.90
N GLU A 267 -17.10 -5.13 10.64
CA GLU A 267 -16.97 -4.20 11.76
C GLU A 267 -16.08 -4.72 12.90
N LYS A 268 -15.96 -6.05 13.02
CA LYS A 268 -15.14 -6.72 14.05
C LYS A 268 -13.69 -6.90 13.64
N THR A 269 -13.37 -6.82 12.34
CA THR A 269 -11.98 -6.81 11.88
C THR A 269 -11.25 -5.62 12.49
N LEU A 270 -10.17 -5.89 13.22
CA LEU A 270 -9.32 -4.86 13.83
C LEU A 270 -8.18 -4.52 12.89
N LEU A 271 -7.94 -3.25 12.64
CA LEU A 271 -6.97 -2.75 11.65
C LEU A 271 -5.88 -1.89 12.31
N PRO A 272 -4.68 -1.78 11.71
CA PRO A 272 -3.68 -0.79 12.11
C PRO A 272 -4.23 0.64 12.01
N PHE A 273 -3.71 1.54 12.84
CA PHE A 273 -4.20 2.93 12.95
C PHE A 273 -4.19 3.72 11.62
N TYR A 274 -3.27 3.39 10.71
CA TYR A 274 -3.08 4.08 9.44
C TYR A 274 -3.94 3.53 8.29
N ILE A 275 -4.69 2.43 8.52
CA ILE A 275 -5.58 1.84 7.53
C ILE A 275 -7.00 2.34 7.78
N GLN A 276 -7.61 2.89 6.74
CA GLN A 276 -9.04 3.21 6.76
C GLN A 276 -9.84 1.94 6.50
N ARG A 277 -10.86 1.70 7.32
CA ARG A 277 -11.79 0.58 7.10
C ARG A 277 -12.50 0.79 5.74
N PRO A 278 -12.46 -0.18 4.82
CA PRO A 278 -13.14 -0.04 3.55
C PRO A 278 -14.65 0.12 3.75
N SER A 279 -15.27 1.09 3.09
CA SER A 279 -16.70 1.40 3.22
C SER A 279 -17.63 0.25 2.81
N HIS A 280 -17.11 -0.69 2.02
CA HIS A 280 -17.85 -1.87 1.55
C HIS A 280 -17.75 -3.07 2.50
N TRP A 281 -17.00 -2.97 3.59
CA TRP A 281 -17.04 -3.95 4.67
C TRP A 281 -18.31 -3.70 5.48
N THR A 282 -19.26 -4.62 5.37
CA THR A 282 -20.54 -4.51 6.09
C THR A 282 -20.36 -4.79 7.58
N ALA A 283 -21.34 -4.37 8.38
CA ALA A 283 -21.54 -4.88 9.73
C ALA A 283 -22.09 -6.33 9.72
#